data_AF-A0A0F9BE11-F1
#
_entry.id   AF-A0A0F9BE11-F1
#
_cell.length_a   1.000
_cell.length_b   1.000
_cell.length_c   1.000
_cell.angle_alpha   90.00
_cell.angle_beta   90.00
_cell.angle_gamma   90.00
#
_symmetry.space_group_name_H-M   'P 1'
#
loop_
_entity.id
_entity.type
_entity.pdbx_description
1 polymer ?
#
loop_
_entity_poly.entity_id
_entity_poly.type
_entity_poly.pdbx_seq_one_letter_code
_entity_poly.pdbx_strand_id
1 'polypeptide(L)' 'MEYVKICGLKKYDHVQICIENGADAVGFLYNVPS' A
#
# COMPACT_ATOMS: atom_id res chain seq x y z
N MET A 1 -18.32 -2.55 6.68
CA MET A 1 -16.91 -2.19 6.93
C MET A 1 -16.45 -1.31 5.78
N GLU A 2 -15.62 -0.32 6.08
CA GLU A 2 -15.08 0.61 5.09
C GLU A 2 -13.78 0.05 4.49
N TYR A 3 -13.57 0.24 3.19
CA TYR A 3 -12.39 -0.27 2.48
C TYR A 3 -11.19 0.66 2.68
N VAL A 4 -10.06 0.13 3.12
CA VAL A 4 -8.84 0.89 3.45
C VAL A 4 -7.71 0.56 2.48
N LYS A 5 -7.30 1.54 1.67
CA LYS A 5 -6.12 1.47 0.79
C LYS A 5 -4.97 2.33 1.33
N ILE A 6 -3.79 1.74 1.49
CA ILE A 6 -2.55 2.45 1.80
C ILE A 6 -1.76 2.68 0.50
N CYS A 7 -1.55 3.93 0.11
CA CYS A 7 -0.80 4.28 -1.10
C CYS A 7 0.60 4.80 -0.77
N GLY A 8 1.53 4.76 -1.72
CA GLY A 8 2.85 5.37 -1.58
C GLY A 8 3.86 4.52 -0.83
N LEU A 9 3.68 3.20 -0.77
CA LEU A 9 4.70 2.31 -0.20
C LEU A 9 5.99 2.41 -1.00
N LYS A 10 7.12 2.47 -0.29
CA LYS A 10 8.47 2.55 -0.87
C LYS A 10 9.26 1.26 -0.71
N LYS A 11 8.87 0.40 0.25
CA LYS A 11 9.58 -0.84 0.59
C LYS A 11 8.58 -1.98 0.67
N TYR A 12 8.96 -3.14 0.14
CA TYR A 12 8.11 -4.33 0.16
C TYR A 12 7.86 -4.84 1.59
N ASP A 13 8.84 -4.71 2.48
CA ASP A 13 8.75 -5.18 3.87
C ASP A 13 7.64 -4.47 4.68
N HIS A 14 7.18 -3.31 4.22
CA HIS A 14 6.07 -2.58 4.85
C HIS A 14 4.68 -3.12 4.44
N VAL A 15 4.59 -4.05 3.49
CA VAL A 15 3.31 -4.64 3.10
C VAL A 15 2.71 -5.44 4.26
N GLN A 16 3.54 -6.20 4.97
CA GLN A 16 3.12 -7.07 6.06
C GLN A 16 2.45 -6.28 7.20
N ILE A 17 3.05 -5.17 7.63
CA ILE A 17 2.48 -4.31 8.68
C ILE A 17 1.16 -3.68 8.24
N CYS A 18 0.98 -3.34 6.95
CA CYS A 18 -0.29 -2.82 6.45
C CYS A 18 -1.40 -3.88 6.52
N ILE A 19 -1.11 -5.13 6.13
CA ILE A 19 -2.07 -6.24 6.19
C ILE A 19 -2.46 -6.54 7.65
N GLU A 20 -1.48 -6.59 8.56
CA GLU A 20 -1.71 -6.84 9.99
C GLU A 20 -2.56 -5.77 10.67
N ASN A 21 -2.58 -4.54 10.13
CA ASN A 21 -3.40 -3.43 10.60
C ASN A 21 -4.72 -3.26 9.83
N GLY A 22 -5.10 -4.23 9.00
CA GLY A 22 -6.41 -4.26 8.34
C GLY A 22 -6.50 -3.45 7.05
N ALA A 23 -5.39 -3.24 6.33
CA ALA A 23 -5.45 -2.69 4.99
C ALA A 23 -6.00 -3.73 3.99
N ASP A 24 -6.97 -3.32 3.18
CA ASP A 24 -7.53 -4.14 2.10
C ASP A 24 -6.69 -4.07 0.82
N ALA A 25 -5.89 -3.01 0.65
CA ALA A 25 -4.93 -2.89 -0.45
C ALA A 25 -3.73 -2.00 -0.13
N VAL A 26 -2.64 -2.26 -0.84
CA VAL A 26 -1.41 -1.46 -0.83
C VAL A 26 -1.03 -1.03 -2.24
N GLY A 27 -0.45 0.16 -2.38
CA GLY A 27 -0.01 0.71 -3.67
C GLY A 27 1.42 1.23 -3.63
N PHE A 28 2.18 0.89 -4.67
CA PHE A 28 3.51 1.44 -4.93
C PHE A 28 3.42 2.51 -6.01
N LEU A 29 4.19 3.59 -5.86
CA LEU A 29 4.27 4.63 -6.89
C LEU A 29 5.17 4.16 -8.02
N TYR A 30 4.63 4.16 -9.24
CA TYR A 30 5.40 4.00 -10.47
C TYR A 30 5.23 5.28 -11.30
N ASN A 31 6.29 6.08 -11.38
CA ASN A 31 6.30 7.28 -12.20
C ASN A 31 6.53 6.88 -13.65
N VAL A 32 5.49 6.95 -14.47
CA VAL A 32 5.62 6.84 -15.93
C VAL A 32 6.14 8.19 -16.44
N PRO A 33 7.33 8.25 -17.08
CA PRO A 33 7.80 9.49 -17.68
C PRO A 33 6.84 9.91 -18.80
N SER A 34 6.45 11.19 -18.76
CA SER A 34 5.58 11.87 -19.73
C SER A 34 6.31 12.23 -21.02
#